data_AF-A0A2T7G274-F1
#
_entry.id   AF-A0A2T7G274-F1
#
_cell.length_a   1.000
_cell.length_b   1.000
_cell.length_c   1.000
_cell.angle_alpha   90.00
_cell.angle_beta   90.00
_cell.angle_gamma   90.00
#
_symmetry.space_group_name_H-M   'P 1'
#
loop_
_entity.id
_entity.type
_entity.pdbx_description
1 polymer ?
#
loop_
_entity_poly.entity_id
_entity_poly.type
_entity_poly.pdbx_seq_one_letter_code
_entity_poly.pdbx_strand_id
1 'polypeptide(L)'
;MFSVVHRLSCACVTHSRHVDAPISRDLFCRVEGQGQSLAEAAKVLGLGPKDCAYLLAGFRRDIAAELVALLVAAEMPRAAIEDENSDFSGQNGGQ
;
A
#
# COMPACT_ATOMS: atom_id res chain seq x y z
N MET A 1 5.92 13.28 -9.16
CA MET A 1 5.60 11.94 -8.60
C MET A 1 4.29 11.45 -9.22
N PHE A 2 4.23 10.24 -9.77
CA PHE A 2 3.01 9.69 -10.38
C PHE A 2 1.88 9.56 -9.33
N SER A 3 0.62 9.78 -9.73
CA SER A 3 -0.53 9.84 -8.82
C SER A 3 -0.79 8.55 -8.03
N VAL A 4 -0.39 7.39 -8.56
CA VAL A 4 -0.48 6.08 -7.89
C VAL A 4 0.58 5.97 -6.80
N VAL A 5 1.84 6.26 -7.10
CA VAL A 5 2.96 6.19 -6.14
C VAL A 5 2.75 7.15 -4.97
N HIS A 6 2.17 8.33 -5.22
CA HIS A 6 1.82 9.26 -4.15
C HIS A 6 0.72 8.71 -3.23
N ARG A 7 -0.30 8.05 -3.78
CA ARG A 7 -1.37 7.43 -2.98
C ARG A 7 -0.84 6.25 -2.15
N LEU A 8 0.00 5.42 -2.76
CA LEU A 8 0.66 4.30 -2.09
C LEU A 8 1.57 4.79 -0.95
N SER A 9 2.37 5.83 -1.18
CA SER A 9 3.25 6.36 -0.13
C SER A 9 2.46 6.96 1.04
N CYS A 10 1.31 7.59 0.79
CA CYS A 10 0.41 8.02 1.85
C CYS A 10 -0.20 6.83 2.61
N ALA A 11 -0.68 5.80 1.91
CA ALA A 11 -1.24 4.60 2.54
C ALA A 11 -0.21 3.89 3.44
N CYS A 12 1.04 3.78 2.99
CA CYS A 12 2.14 3.22 3.77
C CYS A 12 2.32 3.96 5.10
N VAL A 13 2.23 5.30 5.12
CA VAL A 13 2.35 6.06 6.38
C VAL A 13 1.11 5.93 7.26
N THR A 14 -0.09 5.97 6.67
CA THR A 14 -1.34 5.91 7.44
C THR A 14 -1.52 4.57 8.14
N HIS A 15 -1.09 3.46 7.52
CA HIS A 15 -1.26 2.11 8.07
C HIS A 15 -0.03 1.56 8.78
N SER A 16 1.12 2.24 8.67
CA SER A 16 2.36 1.78 9.32
C SER A 16 2.25 1.88 10.83
N ARG A 17 2.74 0.85 11.51
CA ARG A 17 2.95 0.83 12.96
C ARG A 17 4.33 1.37 13.35
N HIS A 18 5.17 1.70 12.37
CA HIS A 18 6.53 2.14 12.59
C HIS A 18 6.59 3.66 12.78
N VAL A 19 7.22 4.09 13.88
CA VAL A 19 7.36 5.50 14.25
C VAL A 19 8.15 6.30 13.20
N ASP A 20 8.99 5.63 12.43
CA ASP A 20 9.82 6.21 11.37
C ASP A 20 9.14 6.26 9.99
N ALA A 21 7.86 5.84 9.88
CA ALA A 21 7.15 5.90 8.61
C ALA A 21 7.05 7.33 8.03
N PRO A 22 6.78 8.40 8.81
CA PRO A 22 6.74 9.76 8.27
C PRO A 22 8.09 10.22 7.71
N ILE A 23 9.18 9.95 8.42
CA ILE A 23 10.53 10.35 7.98
C ILE A 23 10.99 9.52 6.78
N SER A 24 10.61 8.25 6.72
CA SER A 24 10.86 7.38 5.57
C SER A 24 10.14 7.86 4.32
N ARG A 25 8.89 8.35 4.46
CA ARG A 25 8.13 8.96 3.36
C ARG A 25 8.77 10.25 2.88
N ASP A 26 9.17 11.15 3.78
CA ASP A 26 9.80 12.41 3.36
C ASP A 26 11.13 12.14 2.62
N LEU A 27 11.92 11.18 3.12
CA LEU A 27 13.12 10.71 2.45
C LEU A 27 12.84 10.17 1.04
N PHE A 28 11.84 9.30 0.91
CA PHE A 28 11.43 8.78 -0.40
C PHE A 28 10.97 9.88 -1.36
N CYS A 29 10.17 10.84 -0.88
CA CYS A 29 9.71 11.98 -1.69
C CYS A 29 10.87 12.85 -2.19
N ARG A 30 11.90 13.06 -1.37
CA ARG A 30 13.09 13.82 -1.76
C ARG A 30 13.91 13.09 -2.82
N VAL A 31 14.21 11.81 -2.59
CA VAL A 31 15.08 11.04 -3.49
C VAL A 31 14.36 10.72 -4.80
N GLU A 32 13.16 10.15 -4.74
CA GLU A 32 12.43 9.65 -5.92
C GLU A 32 11.52 10.70 -6.54
N GLY A 33 10.96 11.59 -5.72
CA GLY A 33 10.02 12.61 -6.17
C GLY A 33 10.72 13.88 -6.67
N GLN A 34 11.83 14.27 -6.03
CA GLN A 34 12.56 15.51 -6.32
C GLN A 34 13.94 15.25 -6.96
N GLY A 35 14.37 14.00 -7.08
CA GLY A 35 15.64 13.63 -7.72
C GLY A 35 16.89 13.96 -6.89
N GLN A 36 16.74 14.19 -5.58
CA GLN A 36 17.89 14.44 -4.71
C GLN A 36 18.75 13.19 -4.55
N SER A 37 20.06 13.36 -4.41
CA SER A 37 20.91 12.24 -3.99
C SER A 37 20.56 11.82 -2.56
N LEU A 38 20.83 10.55 -2.22
CA LEU A 38 20.60 10.05 -0.87
C LEU A 38 21.40 10.85 0.18
N ALA A 39 22.61 11.30 -0.17
CA ALA A 39 23.46 12.08 0.72
C ALA A 39 22.91 13.49 0.99
N GLU A 40 22.32 14.14 -0.02
CA GLU A 40 21.66 15.44 0.16
C GLU A 40 20.41 15.30 1.03
N ALA A 41 19.56 14.33 0.73
CA ALA A 41 18.35 14.07 1.50
C ALA A 41 18.67 13.71 2.97
N ALA A 42 19.70 12.88 3.20
CA ALA A 42 20.17 12.53 4.54
C ALA A 42 20.58 13.77 5.35
N LYS A 43 21.36 14.68 4.73
CA LYS A 43 21.78 15.94 5.37
C LYS A 43 20.59 16.80 5.74
N VAL A 44 19.62 16.96 4.83
CA VAL A 44 18.42 17.77 5.09
C VAL A 44 17.58 17.21 6.23
N LEU A 45 17.51 15.88 6.34
CA LEU A 45 16.73 15.20 7.39
C LEU A 45 17.51 14.96 8.69
N GLY A 46 18.79 15.34 8.75
CA GLY A 46 19.64 15.08 9.92
C GLY A 46 19.88 13.60 10.19
N LEU A 47 19.83 12.76 9.16
CA LEU A 47 19.98 11.31 9.27
C LEU A 47 21.41 10.85 8.98
N GLY A 48 21.83 9.80 9.69
CA GLY A 48 23.04 9.06 9.34
C GLY A 48 22.89 8.36 7.99
N PRO A 49 23.96 8.24 7.17
CA PRO A 49 23.86 7.67 5.83
C PRO A 49 23.39 6.21 5.83
N LYS A 50 23.75 5.43 6.84
CA LYS A 50 23.32 4.04 7.00
C LYS A 50 21.81 3.93 7.31
N ASP A 51 21.33 4.75 8.24
CA ASP A 51 19.91 4.78 8.62
C ASP A 51 19.07 5.27 7.44
N CYS A 52 19.56 6.29 6.73
CA CYS A 52 18.91 6.81 5.53
C CYS A 52 18.77 5.73 4.45
N ALA A 53 19.82 4.97 4.16
CA ALA A 53 19.76 3.85 3.23
C ALA A 53 18.77 2.76 3.69
N TYR A 54 18.76 2.44 4.98
CA TYR A 54 17.87 1.45 5.57
C TYR A 54 16.39 1.87 5.46
N LEU A 55 16.07 3.11 5.87
CA LEU A 55 14.73 3.67 5.82
C LEU A 55 14.20 3.75 4.39
N LEU A 56 15.03 4.22 3.44
CA LEU A 56 14.62 4.31 2.03
C LEU A 56 14.35 2.92 1.44
N ALA A 57 15.20 1.94 1.74
CA ALA A 57 15.02 0.56 1.27
C ALA A 57 13.75 -0.09 1.86
N GLY A 58 13.51 0.12 3.17
CA GLY A 58 12.29 -0.33 3.84
C GLY A 58 11.04 0.26 3.20
N PHE A 59 11.02 1.59 3.02
CA PHE A 59 9.85 2.27 2.48
C PHE A 59 9.55 1.91 1.02
N ARG A 60 10.58 1.68 0.19
CA ARG A 60 10.40 1.14 -1.17
C ARG A 60 9.74 -0.24 -1.14
N ARG A 61 10.11 -1.09 -0.17
CA ARG A 61 9.51 -2.41 0.00
C ARG A 61 8.04 -2.30 0.43
N ASP A 62 7.72 -1.39 1.33
CA ASP A 62 6.35 -1.17 1.78
C ASP A 62 5.45 -0.70 0.63
N ILE A 63 5.93 0.24 -0.19
CA ILE A 63 5.21 0.69 -1.40
C ILE A 63 4.98 -0.47 -2.37
N ALA A 64 5.99 -1.33 -2.57
CA ALA A 64 5.87 -2.49 -3.44
C ALA A 64 4.85 -3.49 -2.90
N ALA A 65 4.84 -3.74 -1.59
CA ALA A 65 3.88 -4.63 -0.94
C ALA A 65 2.45 -4.10 -1.07
N GLU A 66 2.23 -2.81 -0.84
CA GLU A 66 0.92 -2.16 -1.04
C GLU A 66 0.47 -2.22 -2.50
N LEU A 67 1.38 -2.00 -3.46
CA LEU A 67 1.06 -2.15 -4.88
C LEU A 67 0.64 -3.60 -5.22
N VAL A 68 1.38 -4.60 -4.74
CA VAL A 68 1.03 -6.01 -4.93
C VAL A 68 -0.32 -6.33 -4.31
N ALA A 69 -0.60 -5.85 -3.10
CA ALA A 69 -1.88 -6.04 -2.44
C ALA A 69 -3.04 -5.45 -3.27
N LEU A 70 -2.87 -4.26 -3.84
CA LEU A 70 -3.86 -3.65 -4.73
C LEU A 70 -4.07 -4.46 -6.02
N LEU A 71 -2.99 -4.97 -6.62
CA LEU A 71 -3.08 -5.79 -7.83
C LEU A 71 -3.81 -7.12 -7.57
N VAL A 72 -3.47 -7.81 -6.47
CA VAL A 72 -4.15 -9.05 -6.05
C VAL A 72 -5.63 -8.80 -5.77
N ALA A 73 -5.96 -7.70 -5.08
CA ALA A 73 -7.34 -7.33 -4.80
C ALA A 73 -8.14 -6.98 -6.07
N ALA A 74 -7.47 -6.44 -7.10
CA ALA A 74 -8.09 -6.15 -8.39
C ALA A 74 -8.30 -7.40 -9.25
N GLU A 75 -7.48 -8.44 -9.07
CA GLU A 75 -7.57 -9.71 -9.80
C GLU A 75 -8.64 -10.66 -9.21
N MET A 76 -9.02 -10.49 -7.94
CA MET A 76 -10.15 -11.23 -7.37
C MET A 76 -11.46 -10.78 -8.03
N PRO A 77 -12.19 -11.67 -8.74
CA PRO A 77 -13.58 -11.37 -9.06
C PRO A 77 -14.29 -11.24 -7.71
N ARG A 78 -15.00 -10.13 -7.49
CA ARG A 78 -16.05 -10.09 -6.47
C ARG A 78 -17.04 -11.18 -6.83
N ALA A 79 -16.82 -12.39 -6.34
CA ALA A 79 -17.85 -13.41 -6.32
C ALA A 79 -19.00 -12.78 -5.53
N ALA A 80 -20.03 -12.38 -6.26
CA ALA A 80 -21.27 -11.94 -5.69
C ALA A 80 -21.69 -13.01 -4.69
N ILE A 81 -21.87 -12.58 -3.46
CA ILE A 81 -22.63 -13.32 -2.47
C ILE A 81 -24.06 -13.29 -3.01
N GLU A 82 -24.41 -14.25 -3.87
CA GLU A 82 -25.81 -14.62 -4.07
C GLU A 82 -26.16 -15.50 -2.88
N ASP A 83 -26.59 -14.81 -1.83
CA ASP A 83 -27.22 -15.38 -0.65
C ASP A 83 -28.43 -16.21 -1.09
N GLU A 84 -28.46 -17.47 -0.70
CA GLU A 84 -29.55 -18.41 -0.95
C GLU A 84 -30.84 -17.88 -0.31
N ASN A 85 -31.71 -17.23 -1.09
CA ASN A 85 -33.09 -17.05 -0.67
C ASN A 85 -33.91 -18.30 -1.05
N SER A 86 -34.08 -19.16 -0.05
CA SER A 86 -35.11 -20.20 0.02
C SER A 86 -36.50 -19.63 -0.31
N ASP A 87 -37.30 -20.26 -1.17
CA ASP A 87 -38.64 -20.72 -0.76
C ASP A 87 -39.38 -21.62 -1.77
N PHE A 88 -40.01 -22.65 -1.20
CA PHE A 88 -41.12 -23.51 -1.61
C PHE A 88 -41.61 -23.59 -3.08
N SER A 89 -41.59 -24.81 -3.61
CA SER A 89 -42.77 -25.38 -4.29
C SER A 89 -42.84 -26.88 -4.01
N GLY A 90 -43.61 -27.21 -2.98
CA GLY A 90 -44.00 -28.57 -2.64
C GLY A 90 -44.79 -29.22 -3.76
N GLN A 91 -44.50 -30.51 -3.96
CA GLN A 91 -45.28 -31.45 -4.75
C GLN A 91 -46.76 -31.36 -4.39
N ASN A 92 -47.63 -31.17 -5.39
CA ASN A 92 -49.03 -31.56 -5.28
C ASN A 92 -49.24 -32.81 -6.13
N GLY A 93 -49.14 -33.97 -5.47
CA GLY A 93 -49.63 -35.24 -5.98
C GLY A 93 -51.00 -35.53 -5.39
N GLY A 94 -51.94 -35.94 -6.25
CA GLY A 94 -53.03 -36.88 -5.96
C GLY A 94 -54.11 -36.46 -4.97
N GLN A 95 -55.30 -36.15 -5.50
CA GLN A 95 -56.48 -37.03 -5.43
C GLN A 95 -57.54 -36.57 -6.43
#